data_AF-A0A1L8CS11-F1
#
_entry.id   AF-A0A1L8CS11-F1
#
_cell.length_a   1.000
_cell.length_b   1.000
_cell.length_c   1.000
_cell.angle_alpha   90.00
_cell.angle_beta   90.00
_cell.angle_gamma   90.00
#
_symmetry.space_group_name_H-M   'P 1'
#
loop_
_entity.id
_entity.type
_entity.pdbx_description
1 polymer ?
#
loop_
_entity_poly.entity_id
_entity_poly.type
_entity_poly.pdbx_seq_one_letter_code
_entity_poly.pdbx_strand_id
1 'polypeptide(L)' 'MSWTLDEAKQHLRAWLEAELAVSTGQKYKIGTRELTRADLGEIAERIRFWSNEVARLEQGRGRGARVLRVVPRDL' A
#
# COMPACT_ATOMS: atom_id res chain seq x y z
N MET A 1 -9.91 -9.53 -3.18
CA MET A 1 -9.96 -8.25 -3.90
C MET A 1 -8.53 -7.88 -4.30
N SER A 2 -8.28 -7.55 -5.57
CA SER A 2 -6.98 -6.99 -6.00
C SER A 2 -7.19 -5.49 -6.23
N TRP A 3 -6.51 -4.64 -5.47
CA TRP A 3 -6.56 -3.19 -5.62
C TRP A 3 -5.73 -2.76 -6.84
N THR A 4 -6.11 -1.66 -7.48
CA THR A 4 -5.24 -1.07 -8.51
C THR A 4 -4.09 -0.28 -7.86
N LEU A 5 -3.00 -0.09 -8.61
CA LEU A 5 -1.85 0.70 -8.15
C LEU A 5 -2.25 2.12 -7.76
N ASP A 6 -3.17 2.72 -8.53
CA ASP A 6 -3.60 4.10 -8.32
C ASP A 6 -4.42 4.22 -7.02
N GLU A 7 -5.37 3.30 -6.81
CA GLU A 7 -6.15 3.22 -5.57
C GLU A 7 -5.23 3.01 -4.35
N ALA A 8 -4.26 2.10 -4.44
CA ALA A 8 -3.33 1.84 -3.34
C ALA A 8 -2.47 3.07 -3.00
N LYS A 9 -2.03 3.82 -4.01
CA LYS A 9 -1.31 5.10 -3.82
C LYS A 9 -2.20 6.18 -3.22
N GLN A 10 -3.46 6.26 -3.63
CA GLN A 10 -4.43 7.20 -3.09
C GLN A 10 -4.72 6.92 -1.62
N HIS A 11 -4.92 5.65 -1.26
CA HIS A 11 -5.06 5.25 0.15
C HIS A 11 -3.81 5.59 0.96
N LEU A 12 -2.61 5.24 0.47
CA LEU A 12 -1.36 5.56 1.18
C LEU A 12 -1.23 7.06 1.48
N ARG A 13 -1.57 7.93 0.52
CA ARG A 13 -1.57 9.38 0.72
C ARG A 13 -2.56 9.83 1.79
N ALA A 14 -3.78 9.30 1.78
CA ALA A 14 -4.79 9.64 2.78
C ALA A 14 -4.34 9.23 4.20
N TRP A 15 -3.65 8.09 4.34
CA TRP A 15 -3.10 7.65 5.63
C TRP A 15 -1.91 8.50 6.10
N LEU A 16 -1.06 8.99 5.19
CA LEU A 16 0.02 9.94 5.53
C LEU A 16 -0.52 11.30 5.99
N GLU A 17 -1.57 11.79 5.33
CA GLU A 17 -2.26 13.02 5.76
C GLU A 17 -2.91 12.85 7.14
N ALA A 18 -3.52 11.68 7.38
CA ALA A 18 -4.06 11.34 8.69
C ALA A 18 -2.98 11.34 9.78
N GLU A 19 -1.81 10.73 9.52
CA GLU A 19 -0.67 10.76 10.46
C GLU A 19 -0.25 12.18 10.81
N LEU A 20 -0.15 13.06 9.80
CA LEU A 20 0.22 14.47 10.00
C LEU A 20 -0.83 15.23 10.82
N ALA A 21 -2.12 15.10 10.48
CA ALA A 21 -3.21 15.73 11.21
C ALA A 21 -3.25 15.25 12.67
N VAL A 22 -3.13 13.94 12.87
CA VAL A 22 -3.16 13.31 14.19
C VAL A 22 -1.93 13.69 15.03
N SER A 23 -0.76 13.80 14.42
CA SER A 23 0.46 14.29 15.06
C SER A 23 0.32 15.74 15.53
N THR A 24 -0.39 16.59 14.76
CA THR A 24 -0.71 17.97 15.15
C THR A 24 -1.81 18.08 16.22
N GLY A 25 -2.37 16.95 16.68
CA GLY A 25 -3.42 16.89 17.70
C GLY A 25 -4.84 17.03 17.15
N GLN A 26 -5.00 17.02 15.83
CA GLN A 26 -6.29 17.09 15.18
C GLN A 26 -6.89 15.68 15.02
N LYS A 27 -8.22 15.57 15.12
CA LYS A 27 -8.94 14.34 14.82
C LYS A 27 -9.14 14.26 13.31
N TYR A 28 -8.80 13.13 12.69
CA TYR A 28 -8.93 12.92 11.25
C TYR A 28 -10.00 11.86 10.98
N LYS A 29 -10.86 12.05 9.97
CA LYS A 29 -11.91 11.08 9.64
C LYS A 29 -11.64 10.47 8.27
N ILE A 30 -11.40 9.16 8.23
CA ILE A 30 -11.21 8.43 6.98
C ILE A 30 -12.42 7.49 6.77
N GLY A 31 -13.28 7.86 5.81
CA GLY A 31 -14.55 7.15 5.57
C GLY A 31 -15.46 7.14 6.81
N THR A 32 -15.73 5.95 7.35
CA THR A 32 -16.58 5.74 8.53
C THR A 32 -15.81 5.69 9.86
N ARG A 33 -14.47 5.65 9.82
CA ARG A 33 -13.63 5.57 11.03
C ARG A 33 -13.03 6.94 11.36
N GLU A 34 -13.11 7.29 12.64
CA GLU A 34 -12.43 8.45 13.20
C GLU A 34 -11.08 8.01 13.77
N LEU A 35 -10.01 8.71 13.39
CA LEU A 35 -8.65 8.48 13.82
C LEU A 35 -8.22 9.59 14.78
N THR A 36 -7.71 9.21 15.93
CA THR A 36 -7.26 10.14 16.97
C THR A 36 -5.79 9.92 17.32
N ARG A 37 -5.21 10.81 18.15
CA ARG A 37 -3.80 10.76 18.56
C ARG A 37 -3.41 9.47 19.30
N ALA A 38 -4.37 8.83 19.96
CA ALA A 38 -4.14 7.54 20.60
C ALA A 38 -3.89 6.41 19.59
N ASP A 39 -4.31 6.58 18.32
CA ASP A 39 -4.32 5.54 17.29
C ASP A 39 -3.12 5.62 16.32
N LEU A 40 -2.07 6.39 16.65
CA LEU A 40 -0.88 6.56 15.81
C LEU A 40 -0.24 5.22 15.41
N GLY A 41 -0.28 4.22 16.30
CA GLY A 41 0.17 2.87 15.99
C GLY A 41 -0.61 2.23 14.84
N GLU A 42 -1.94 2.34 14.85
CA GLU A 42 -2.79 1.78 13.79
C GLU A 42 -2.56 2.48 12.45
N ILE A 43 -2.38 3.80 12.46
CA ILE A 43 -2.07 4.60 11.26
C ILE A 43 -0.74 4.14 10.66
N ALA A 44 0.31 4.00 11.48
CA ALA A 44 1.62 3.53 11.03
C ALA A 44 1.55 2.11 10.43
N GLU A 45 0.76 1.21 11.02
CA GLU A 45 0.54 -0.13 10.46
C GLU A 45 -0.18 -0.08 9.09
N ARG A 46 -1.17 0.80 8.93
CA ARG A 46 -1.88 0.98 7.65
C ARG A 46 -0.97 1.57 6.58
N ILE A 47 -0.14 2.55 6.93
CA ILE A 47 0.88 3.12 6.03
C ILE A 47 1.81 2.02 5.55
N ARG A 48 2.34 1.18 6.45
CA ARG A 48 3.20 0.05 6.09
C ARG A 48 2.49 -0.95 5.19
N PHE A 49 1.25 -1.29 5.50
CA PHE A 49 0.44 -2.19 4.67
C PHE A 49 0.28 -1.66 3.24
N TRP A 50 -0.17 -0.41 3.08
CA TRP A 50 -0.38 0.18 1.76
C TRP A 50 0.92 0.41 1.01
N SER A 51 2.00 0.77 1.70
CA SER A 51 3.34 0.90 1.10
C SER A 51 3.82 -0.44 0.52
N ASN A 52 3.67 -1.54 1.27
CA ASN A 52 3.99 -2.88 0.81
C ASN A 52 3.08 -3.33 -0.35
N GLU A 53 1.79 -3.01 -0.29
CA GLU A 53 0.84 -3.34 -1.36
C GLU A 53 1.16 -2.57 -2.65
N VAL A 54 1.48 -1.27 -2.56
CA VAL A 54 1.97 -0.47 -3.70
C VAL A 54 3.23 -1.09 -4.29
N ALA A 55 4.22 -1.41 -3.45
CA ALA A 55 5.46 -2.05 -3.90
C ALA A 55 5.18 -3.39 -4.61
N ARG A 56 4.28 -4.22 -4.05
CA ARG A 56 3.84 -5.48 -4.66
C ARG A 56 3.18 -5.28 -6.02
N LEU A 57 2.29 -4.29 -6.13
CA LEU A 57 1.58 -3.97 -7.36
C LEU A 57 2.50 -3.35 -8.43
N GLU A 58 3.49 -2.54 -8.03
CA GLU A 58 4.53 -2.02 -8.94
C GLU A 58 5.43 -3.14 -9.46
N GLN A 59 5.89 -4.03 -8.57
CA GLN A 59 6.72 -5.18 -8.95
C GLN A 59 5.96 -6.17 -9.84
N GLY A 60 4.69 -6.43 -9.55
CA GLY A 60 3.81 -7.28 -10.37
C GLY A 60 3.53 -6.72 -11.77
N ARG A 61 3.65 -5.40 -11.95
CA ARG A 61 3.59 -4.75 -13.28
C ARG A 61 4.94 -4.69 -14.00
N GLY A 62 6.04 -4.93 -13.29
CA GLY A 62 7.39 -4.61 -13.76
C GLY A 62 8.18 -5.72 -14.44
N ARG A 63 7.85 -7.01 -14.29
CA ARG A 63 8.59 -8.09 -14.97
C ARG A 63 7.72 -9.35 -15.04
N GLY A 64 7.31 -9.70 -16.25
CA GLY A 64 6.61 -10.95 -16.52
C GLY A 64 7.38 -12.14 -15.99
N ALA A 65 6.66 -13.13 -15.48
CA ALA A 65 7.15 -14.48 -15.34
C ALA A 65 7.50 -14.99 -16.75
N ARG A 66 8.72 -14.71 -17.23
CA ARG A 66 9.28 -15.38 -18.41
C ARG A 66 9.56 -16.82 -17.98
N VAL A 67 8.58 -17.70 -18.19
CA VAL A 67 8.80 -19.15 -18.13
C VAL A 67 9.78 -19.49 -19.25
N LEU A 68 11.07 -19.55 -18.92
CA LEU A 68 12.09 -20.02 -19.84
C LEU A 68 11.91 -21.54 -19.97
N ARG A 69 11.16 -21.98 -20.97
CA ARG A 69 11.06 -23.40 -21.30
C ARG A 69 12.38 -23.81 -21.97
N VAL A 70 13.32 -24.31 -21.17
CA VAL A 70 14.48 -25.03 -21.69
C VAL A 70 13.98 -26.36 -22.25
N VAL A 71 13.92 -26.46 -23.58
CA VAL A 71 13.80 -27.75 -24.25
C VAL A 71 15.22 -28.23 -24.49
N PRO A 72 15.69 -29.32 -23.85
CA PRO A 72 16.93 -29.96 -24.26
C PRO A 72 16.70 -30.50 -25.68
N ARG A 73 17.33 -29.86 -26.66
CA ARG A 73 17.53 -30.45 -27.98
C ARG A 73 18.89 -31.11 -27.93
N ASP A 74 18.86 -32.43 -27.74
CA ASP A 74 20.02 -33.29 -27.95
C ASP A 74 20.43 -33.22 -29.43
N LEU A 75 21.75 -33.31 -29.61
CA LEU A 75 22.49 -33.36 -30.88
C LEU A 75 22.13 -34.58 -31.73
#